data_AF-A0AAV6IE92-F1
#
_entry.id   AF-A0AAV6IE92-F1
#
_cell.length_a   1.000
_cell.length_b   1.000
_cell.length_c   1.000
_cell.angle_alpha   90.00
_cell.angle_beta   90.00
_cell.angle_gamma   90.00
#
_symmetry.space_group_name_H-M   'P 1'
#
loop_
_entity.id
_entity.type
_entity.pdbx_description
1 polymer ?
#
loop_
_entity_poly.entity_id
_entity_poly.type
_entity_poly.pdbx_seq_one_letter_code
_entity_poly.pdbx_strand_id
1 'polypeptide(L)' 'MMPDSETQLLTVQFEWNGVLKSVSSTLIGVSPEFEIALYTLCFYMGGEDNQVELGPYPVNIRCYRLGNKIGSAFPIAES' A
#
# COMPACT_ATOMS: atom_id res chain seq x y z
N MET A 1 -3.66 7.87 -17.23
CA MET A 1 -4.95 8.43 -16.80
C MET A 1 -4.66 9.41 -15.67
N MET A 2 -5.20 10.63 -15.70
CA MET A 2 -5.09 11.52 -14.54
C MET A 2 -6.03 10.98 -13.46
N PRO A 3 -5.60 10.86 -12.20
CA PRO A 3 -6.49 10.45 -11.13
C PRO A 3 -7.62 11.47 -10.97
N ASP A 4 -8.84 10.97 -10.74
CA ASP A 4 -10.03 11.78 -10.46
C ASP A 4 -10.41 11.72 -8.96
N SER A 5 -11.53 12.34 -8.60
CA SER A 5 -12.00 12.38 -7.20
C SER A 5 -12.35 11.01 -6.62
N GLU A 6 -12.59 10.01 -7.47
CA GLU A 6 -13.02 8.68 -7.07
C GLU A 6 -11.84 7.70 -7.02
N THR A 7 -10.64 8.14 -7.38
CA THR A 7 -9.45 7.28 -7.40
C THR A 7 -8.97 6.99 -5.98
N GLN A 8 -9.05 5.72 -5.56
CA GLN A 8 -8.70 5.28 -4.20
C GLN A 8 -7.27 4.75 -4.05
N LEU A 9 -6.51 4.64 -5.15
CA LEU A 9 -5.10 4.26 -5.15
C LEU A 9 -4.29 5.31 -5.91
N LEU A 10 -3.38 6.00 -5.23
CA LEU A 10 -2.55 7.04 -5.83
C LEU A 10 -1.07 6.71 -5.69
N THR A 11 -0.32 6.98 -6.75
CA THR A 11 1.15 6.98 -6.73
C THR A 11 1.63 8.42 -6.60
N VAL A 12 2.25 8.74 -5.45
CA VAL A 12 2.60 10.10 -5.05
C VAL A 12 4.11 10.25 -4.83
N GLN A 13 4.62 11.45 -5.08
CA GLN A 13 5.96 11.87 -4.71
C GLN A 13 5.85 13.20 -3.96
N PHE A 14 6.49 13.30 -2.79
CA PHE A 14 6.45 14.51 -1.97
C PHE A 14 7.77 14.72 -1.23
N GLU A 15 7.99 15.95 -0.78
CA GLU A 15 9.11 16.32 0.06
C GLU A 15 8.74 16.20 1.53
N TRP A 16 9.61 15.58 2.32
CA TRP A 16 9.47 15.47 3.76
C TRP A 16 10.69 16.09 4.44
N ASN A 17 10.50 17.20 5.17
CA ASN A 17 11.56 17.92 5.88
C ASN A 17 12.76 18.28 4.98
N GLY A 18 12.52 18.80 3.78
CA GLY A 18 13.59 19.17 2.83
C GLY A 18 14.19 17.98 2.06
N VAL A 19 13.69 16.76 2.28
CA VAL A 19 14.16 15.55 1.59
C VAL A 19 13.07 15.02 0.66
N LEU A 20 13.38 14.97 -0.64
CA LEU A 20 12.48 14.38 -1.63
C LEU A 20 12.36 12.87 -1.37
N LYS A 21 11.17 12.42 -0.99
CA LYS A 21 10.89 11.01 -0.77
C LYS A 21 10.70 10.31 -2.12
N SER A 22 11.16 9.06 -2.22
CA SER A 22 10.90 8.22 -3.38
C SER A 22 9.39 8.07 -3.62
N VAL A 23 9.02 7.90 -4.89
CA VAL A 23 7.63 7.66 -5.28
C VAL A 23 7.06 6.43 -4.55
N SER A 24 5.84 6.55 -4.05
CA SER A 24 5.15 5.47 -3.32
C SER A 24 3.68 5.46 -3.66
N SER A 25 3.06 4.29 -3.66
CA SER A 25 1.61 4.16 -3.76
C SER A 25 0.98 4.21 -2.37
N THR A 26 -0.25 4.72 -2.30
CA THR A 26 -1.05 4.83 -1.07
C THR A 26 -2.53 4.67 -1.38
N LEU A 27 -3.27 4.10 -0.42
CA LEU A 27 -4.72 4.07 -0.46
C LEU A 27 -5.27 5.41 0.04
N ILE A 28 -6.35 5.90 -0.58
CA ILE A 28 -6.99 7.18 -0.27
C ILE A 28 -8.48 6.97 -0.03
N GLY A 29 -9.01 7.59 1.02
CA GLY A 29 -10.44 7.50 1.38
C GLY A 29 -10.85 6.17 2.00
N VAL A 30 -9.91 5.25 2.24
CA VAL A 30 -10.16 4.00 2.97
C VAL A 30 -10.15 4.24 4.49
N SER A 31 -10.84 3.37 5.22
CA SER A 31 -10.85 3.40 6.68
C SER A 31 -9.54 2.81 7.26
N PRO A 32 -9.01 3.31 8.39
CA PRO A 32 -7.80 2.74 9.01
C PRO A 32 -7.88 1.22 9.28
N GLU A 33 -9.05 0.73 9.68
CA GLU A 33 -9.27 -0.70 9.95
C GLU A 33 -9.14 -1.57 8.69
N PHE A 34 -9.43 -1.03 7.51
CA PHE A 34 -9.28 -1.73 6.24
C PHE A 34 -7.81 -2.00 5.95
N GLU A 35 -6.95 -0.97 6.07
CA GLU A 35 -5.51 -1.12 5.88
C GLU A 35 -4.91 -2.07 6.91
N ILE A 36 -5.27 -1.91 8.20
CA ILE A 36 -4.78 -2.79 9.27
C ILE A 36 -5.19 -4.24 9.03
N ALA A 37 -6.45 -4.49 8.64
CA ALA A 37 -6.93 -5.83 8.35
C ALA A 37 -6.20 -6.46 7.17
N LEU A 38 -6.03 -5.71 6.07
CA LEU A 38 -5.33 -6.15 4.88
C LEU A 38 -3.87 -6.50 5.17
N TYR A 39 -3.13 -5.60 5.81
CA TYR A 39 -1.73 -5.84 6.16
C TYR A 39 -1.56 -6.97 7.17
N THR A 40 -2.48 -7.11 8.12
CA THR A 40 -2.49 -8.23 9.06
C THR A 40 -2.71 -9.56 8.34
N LEU A 41 -3.64 -9.61 7.38
CA LEU A 41 -3.90 -10.80 6.58
C LEU A 41 -2.67 -11.19 5.75
N CYS A 42 -2.09 -10.25 5.01
CA CYS A 42 -0.86 -10.49 4.24
C CYS A 42 0.30 -10.93 5.14
N PHE A 43 0.43 -10.34 6.33
CA PHE A 43 1.47 -10.74 7.28
C PHE A 43 1.26 -12.16 7.85
N TYR A 44 0.04 -12.65 8.05
CA TYR A 44 -0.14 -14.01 8.59
C TYR A 44 -0.23 -15.07 7.51
N MET A 45 -0.86 -14.76 6.38
CA MET A 45 -1.21 -15.74 5.35
C MET A 45 -0.31 -15.65 4.12
N GLY A 46 0.51 -14.61 4.02
CA GLY A 46 1.27 -14.28 2.82
C GLY A 46 2.79 -14.18 3.01
N GLY A 47 3.44 -13.66 1.97
CA GLY A 47 4.88 -13.45 1.88
C GLY A 47 5.27 -11.98 2.00
N GLU A 48 6.44 -11.64 1.47
CA GLU A 48 6.84 -10.24 1.31
C GLU A 48 5.99 -9.55 0.24
N ASP A 49 5.78 -10.19 -0.92
CA ASP A 49 4.90 -9.70 -1.98
C ASP A 49 3.56 -10.49 -1.97
N ASN A 50 2.45 -9.76 -2.08
CA ASN A 50 1.10 -10.31 -1.98
C ASN A 50 0.20 -9.64 -3.03
N GLN A 51 0.00 -10.35 -4.14
CA GLN A 51 -0.87 -9.89 -5.23
C GLN A 51 -2.33 -10.01 -4.83
N VAL A 52 -3.05 -8.88 -4.84
CA VAL A 52 -4.47 -8.81 -4.46
C VAL A 52 -5.22 -7.85 -5.39
N GLU A 53 -6.50 -8.14 -5.61
CA GLU A 53 -7.42 -7.26 -6.33
C GLU A 53 -8.25 -6.47 -5.31
N LEU A 54 -8.01 -5.17 -5.21
CA LEU A 54 -8.80 -4.27 -4.37
C LEU A 54 -9.80 -3.52 -5.24
N GLY A 55 -10.97 -4.13 -5.44
CA GLY A 55 -11.97 -3.59 -6.37
C GLY A 55 -11.37 -3.51 -7.79
N PRO A 56 -11.31 -2.32 -8.42
CA PRO A 56 -10.74 -2.17 -9.76
C PRO A 56 -9.20 -2.10 -9.77
N TYR A 57 -8.53 -2.16 -8.61
CA TYR A 57 -7.09 -1.94 -8.49
C TYR A 57 -6.33 -3.26 -8.26
N PRO A 58 -5.64 -3.81 -9.27
CA PRO A 58 -4.63 -4.83 -9.03
C PRO A 58 -3.44 -4.20 -8.30
N VAL A 59 -3.11 -4.73 -7.13
CA VAL A 59 -2.01 -4.19 -6.31
C VAL A 59 -1.20 -5.31 -5.70
N ASN A 60 0.09 -5.04 -5.54
CA ASN A 60 0.94 -5.84 -4.70
C ASN A 60 1.04 -5.19 -3.32
N ILE A 61 0.56 -5.88 -2.28
CA ILE A 61 0.77 -5.47 -0.90
C ILE A 61 2.13 -5.99 -0.45
N ARG A 62 3.10 -5.07 -0.32
CA ARG A 62 4.41 -5.42 0.19
C ARG A 62 4.41 -5.38 1.71
N CYS A 63 4.78 -6.48 2.34
CA CYS A 63 4.84 -6.64 3.80
C CYS A 63 6.23 -7.10 4.24
N TYR A 64 7.01 -6.19 4.82
CA TYR A 64 8.28 -6.54 5.43
C TYR A 64 8.07 -7.18 6.81
N ARG A 65 8.89 -8.19 7.12
CA ARG A 65 8.87 -8.87 8.43
C ARG A 65 10.11 -8.49 9.24
N LEU A 66 9.91 -8.27 10.53
CA LEU A 66 10.97 -8.11 11.52
C LEU A 66 10.89 -9.28 12.50
N GLY A 67 11.41 -10.43 12.09
CA GLY A 67 11.22 -11.70 12.80
C GLY A 67 9.74 -12.10 12.79
N ASN A 68 9.13 -12.20 13.97
CA ASN A 68 7.71 -12.52 14.15
C ASN A 68 6.80 -11.28 14.27
N LYS A 69 7.31 -10.10 13.94
CA LYS A 69 6.56 -8.83 13.97
C LYS A 69 6.40 -8.27 12.56
N ILE A 70 5.31 -7.54 12.35
CA ILE A 70 5.12 -6.76 11.13
C ILE A 70 6.11 -5.59 11.11
N GLY A 71 6.80 -5.41 10.00
CA GLY A 71 7.60 -4.22 9.68
C GLY A 71 6.77 -3.21 8.91
N SER A 72 7.38 -2.56 7.92
CA SER A 72 6.64 -1.70 7.00
C SER A 72 5.74 -2.52 6.09
N ALA A 73 4.51 -2.07 5.90
CA ALA A 73 3.57 -2.61 4.92
C ALA A 73 2.94 -1.47 4.11
N PHE A 74 2.85 -1.62 2.80
CA PHE A 74 2.30 -0.60 1.90
C PHE A 74 1.90 -1.20 0.55
N PRO A 75 0.92 -0.60 -0.16
CA PRO A 75 0.54 -1.03 -1.50
C PRO A 75 1.57 -0.57 -2.54
N ILE A 76 1.67 -1.31 -3.61
CA ILE A 76 2.41 -0.96 -4.82
C ILE A 76 1.44 -1.10 -5.97
N ALA A 77 1.13 0.02 -6.62
CA ALA A 77 0.31 0.02 -7.82
C ALA A 77 1.05 -0.72 -8.93
N GLU A 78 0.41 -1.73 -9.52
CA GLU A 78 0.92 -2.35 -10.73
C GLU A 78 0.66 -1.43 -11.93
N SER A 79 1.65 -1.31 -12.81
CA SER A 79 1.65 -0.41 -13.97
C SER A 79 0.92 -0.98 -15.17
#